data_AF-A0A7W4NQM6-F1
#
_entry.id   AF-A0A7W4NQM6-F1
#
_cell.length_a   1.000
_cell.length_b   1.000
_cell.length_c   1.000
_cell.angle_alpha   90.00
_cell.angle_beta   90.00
_cell.angle_gamma   90.00
#
_symmetry.space_group_name_H-M   'P 1'
#
loop_
_entity.id
_entity.type
_entity.pdbx_description
1 polymer ?
#
loop_
_entity_poly.entity_id
_entity_poly.type
_entity_poly.pdbx_seq_one_letter_code
_entity_poly.pdbx_strand_id
1 'polypeptide(L)'
;SWRAQAERLGRPAPAWDALRADLLARARPVFPLAGGDLVAAGMAPGPEVGRRLAEVRAWWRAGGCRADRRACLAHLDGLMANSA
;
A
#
# COMPACT_ATOMS: atom_id res chain seq x y z
N SER A 1 2.62 -10.27 -35.24
CA SER A 1 2.19 -10.36 -33.83
C SER A 1 1.90 -8.95 -33.30
N TRP A 2 1.24 -8.84 -32.14
CA TRP A 2 0.97 -7.54 -31.50
C TRP A 2 2.26 -6.72 -31.26
N ARG A 3 3.38 -7.39 -30.96
CA ARG A 3 4.70 -6.77 -30.76
C ARG A 3 5.23 -6.06 -32.01
N ALA A 4 5.21 -6.74 -33.16
CA ALA A 4 5.65 -6.16 -34.44
C ALA A 4 4.76 -4.99 -34.89
N GLN A 5 3.47 -5.01 -34.53
CA GLN A 5 2.57 -3.89 -34.79
C GLN A 5 2.89 -2.67 -33.91
N ALA A 6 3.16 -2.90 -32.62
CA ALA A 6 3.55 -1.83 -31.69
C ALA A 6 4.90 -1.20 -32.06
N GLU A 7 5.87 -2.00 -32.50
CA GLU A 7 7.18 -1.51 -32.97
C GLU A 7 7.03 -0.65 -34.23
N ARG A 8 6.08 -0.98 -35.12
CA ARG A 8 5.83 -0.24 -36.36
C ARG A 8 5.03 1.06 -36.16
N LEU A 9 4.06 1.06 -35.25
CA LEU A 9 3.14 2.18 -35.03
C LEU A 9 3.56 3.08 -33.87
N GLY A 10 4.33 2.55 -32.91
CA GLY A 10 4.78 3.27 -31.74
C GLY A 10 5.72 4.41 -32.12
N ARG A 11 5.41 5.61 -31.65
CA ARG A 11 6.32 6.76 -31.73
C ARG A 11 6.87 7.05 -30.33
N PRO A 12 8.18 7.29 -30.17
CA PRO A 12 8.72 7.80 -28.92
C PRO A 12 7.99 9.07 -28.51
N ALA A 13 7.73 9.21 -27.22
CA ALA A 13 7.02 10.35 -26.68
C ALA A 13 7.77 10.81 -25.43
N PRO A 14 8.57 11.88 -25.51
CA PRO A 14 9.44 12.32 -24.42
C PRO A 14 8.68 12.56 -23.10
N ALA A 15 7.43 13.01 -23.17
CA ALA A 15 6.57 13.18 -21.99
C ALA A 15 6.28 11.86 -21.27
N TRP A 16 6.03 10.77 -22.00
CA TRP A 16 5.83 9.44 -21.43
C TRP A 16 7.13 8.84 -20.89
N ASP A 17 8.25 9.11 -21.55
CA ASP A 17 9.57 8.69 -21.06
C ASP A 17 9.96 9.43 -19.78
N ALA A 18 9.72 10.74 -19.71
CA ALA A 18 9.94 11.55 -18.50
C ALA A 18 9.03 11.10 -17.35
N LEU A 19 7.74 10.85 -17.60
CA LEU A 19 6.82 10.33 -16.59
C LEU A 19 7.27 8.95 -16.08
N ARG A 20 7.69 8.05 -16.97
CA ARG A 20 8.22 6.73 -16.57
C ARG A 20 9.48 6.89 -15.71
N ALA A 21 10.39 7.77 -16.08
CA ALA A 21 11.61 8.03 -15.33
C ALA A 21 11.31 8.56 -13.92
N ASP A 22 10.39 9.53 -13.79
CA ASP A 22 9.95 10.05 -12.49
C ASP A 22 9.32 8.94 -11.61
N LEU A 23 8.44 8.11 -12.18
CA LEU A 23 7.81 7.01 -11.44
C LEU A 23 8.84 5.96 -10.98
N LEU A 24 9.83 5.63 -11.81
CA LEU A 24 10.89 4.68 -11.48
C LEU A 24 11.86 5.22 -10.41
N ALA A 25 12.05 6.55 -10.35
CA ALA A 25 12.91 7.18 -9.35
C ALA A 25 12.28 7.24 -7.95
N ARG A 26 10.96 7.11 -7.83
CA ARG A 26 10.25 7.15 -6.54
C ARG A 26 10.35 5.81 -5.82
N ALA A 27 10.65 5.87 -4.52
CA ALA A 27 10.59 4.69 -3.67
C ALA A 27 9.16 4.13 -3.63
N ARG A 28 9.02 2.82 -3.85
CA ARG A 28 7.74 2.13 -3.71
C ARG A 28 7.30 2.23 -2.25
N PRO A 29 6.08 2.73 -1.96
CA PRO A 29 5.62 2.85 -0.58
C PRO A 29 5.46 1.46 0.03
N VAL A 30 5.99 1.31 1.24
CA VAL A 30 5.93 0.08 2.03
C VAL A 30 4.91 0.28 3.15
N PHE A 31 3.99 -0.67 3.31
CA PHE A 31 3.03 -0.60 4.40
C PHE A 31 3.76 -0.73 5.75
N PRO A 32 3.53 0.18 6.71
CA PRO A 32 4.43 0.35 7.85
C PRO A 32 4.16 -0.58 9.04
N LEU A 33 3.15 -1.47 8.97
CA LEU A 33 2.82 -2.40 10.05
C LEU A 33 3.08 -3.87 9.69
N ALA A 34 3.51 -4.62 10.69
CA ALA A 34 3.60 -6.07 10.74
C ALA A 34 2.67 -6.65 11.83
N GLY A 35 2.45 -7.96 11.81
CA GLY A 35 1.58 -8.62 12.81
C GLY A 35 2.08 -8.43 14.25
N GLY A 36 3.40 -8.34 14.46
CA GLY A 36 3.98 -8.09 15.78
C GLY A 36 3.58 -6.74 16.38
N ASP A 37 3.30 -5.73 15.54
CA ASP A 37 2.83 -4.42 16.02
C ASP A 37 1.44 -4.51 16.64
N LEU A 38 0.57 -5.35 16.06
CA LEU A 38 -0.81 -5.57 16.53
C LEU A 38 -0.81 -6.40 17.83
N VAL A 39 0.07 -7.39 17.92
CA VAL A 39 0.26 -8.16 19.17
C VAL A 39 0.78 -7.25 20.28
N ALA A 40 1.75 -6.37 19.98
CA ALA A 40 2.24 -5.37 20.92
C ALA A 40 1.16 -4.33 21.31
N ALA A 41 0.19 -4.07 20.44
CA ALA A 41 -0.99 -3.25 20.71
C ALA A 41 -2.06 -3.97 21.56
N GLY A 42 -1.81 -5.21 21.99
CA GLY A 42 -2.69 -5.95 22.91
C GLY A 42 -3.58 -7.01 22.25
N MET A 43 -3.47 -7.24 20.94
CA MET A 43 -4.20 -8.33 20.28
C MET A 43 -3.61 -9.69 20.63
N ALA A 44 -4.47 -10.66 20.94
CA ALA A 44 -4.05 -12.05 21.08
C ALA A 44 -3.51 -12.58 19.74
N PRO A 45 -2.37 -13.29 19.72
CA PRO A 45 -1.86 -13.92 18.50
C PRO A 45 -2.88 -14.87 17.88
N GLY A 46 -3.17 -14.72 16.58
CA GLY A 46 -4.12 -15.57 15.88
C GLY A 46 -4.61 -14.99 14.55
N PRO A 47 -5.57 -15.66 13.87
CA PRO A 47 -6.09 -15.24 12.57
C PRO A 47 -6.65 -13.82 12.54
N GLU A 48 -7.18 -13.36 13.66
CA GLU A 48 -7.75 -12.01 13.81
C GLU A 48 -6.70 -10.90 13.61
N VAL A 49 -5.45 -11.13 14.02
CA VAL A 49 -4.33 -10.20 13.75
C VAL A 49 -4.17 -10.00 12.24
N GLY A 50 -4.20 -11.08 11.47
CA GLY A 50 -4.11 -11.02 10.01
C GLY A 50 -5.28 -10.25 9.39
N ARG A 51 -6.50 -10.47 9.90
CA ARG A 51 -7.71 -9.80 9.43
C ARG A 51 -7.65 -8.29 9.66
N ARG A 52 -7.32 -7.86 10.87
CA ARG A 52 -7.17 -6.43 11.19
C ARG A 52 -6.01 -5.78 10.45
N LEU A 53 -4.88 -6.48 10.30
CA LEU A 53 -3.77 -6.00 9.50
C LEU A 53 -4.16 -5.79 8.03
N ALA A 54 -5.02 -6.64 7.48
CA ALA A 54 -5.55 -6.49 6.12
C ALA A 54 -6.50 -5.29 6.00
N GLU A 55 -7.38 -5.07 6.98
CA GLU A 55 -8.27 -3.90 7.04
C GLU A 55 -7.49 -2.58 7.05
N VAL A 56 -6.51 -2.45 7.96
CA VAL A 56 -5.66 -1.25 8.04
C VAL A 56 -4.86 -1.06 6.74
N ARG A 57 -4.39 -2.15 6.12
CA ARG A 57 -3.68 -2.08 4.84
C ARG A 57 -4.59 -1.63 3.70
N ALA A 58 -5.84 -2.07 3.68
CA ALA A 58 -6.83 -1.63 2.69
C ALA A 58 -7.10 -0.13 2.83
N TRP A 59 -7.34 0.35 4.06
CA TRP A 59 -7.48 1.77 4.36
C TRP A 59 -6.25 2.59 3.93
N TRP A 60 -5.04 2.12 4.25
CA TRP A 60 -3.79 2.79 3.88
C TRP A 60 -3.62 2.90 2.35
N ARG A 61 -3.99 1.85 1.60
CA ARG A 61 -3.98 1.88 0.13
C ARG A 61 -5.01 2.86 -0.41
N ALA A 62 -6.22 2.90 0.15
CA ALA A 62 -7.26 3.85 -0.23
C ALA A 62 -6.82 5.31 0.03
N GLY A 63 -6.06 5.56 1.10
CA GLY A 63 -5.43 6.84 1.41
C GLY A 63 -4.21 7.19 0.55
N GLY A 64 -3.91 6.44 -0.50
CA GLY A 64 -2.80 6.70 -1.40
C GLY A 64 -1.43 6.38 -0.79
N CYS A 65 -1.36 5.44 0.15
CA CYS A 65 -0.12 4.96 0.74
C CYS A 65 0.67 6.03 1.53
N ARG A 66 -0.02 7.03 2.09
CA ARG A 66 0.60 8.20 2.74
C ARG A 66 0.73 8.07 4.26
N ALA A 67 -0.12 7.27 4.89
CA ALA A 67 -0.14 7.16 6.34
C ALA A 67 1.16 6.49 6.85
N ASP A 68 1.73 7.09 7.90
CA ASP A 68 2.89 6.56 8.60
C ASP A 68 2.49 5.47 9.61
N ARG A 69 3.49 4.88 10.29
CA ARG A 69 3.27 3.84 11.29
C ARG A 69 2.28 4.27 12.39
N ARG A 70 2.40 5.50 12.87
CA ARG A 70 1.59 6.04 13.97
C ARG A 70 0.14 6.23 13.54
N ALA A 71 -0.10 6.77 12.34
CA ALA A 71 -1.43 6.92 11.77
C ALA A 71 -2.11 5.56 11.56
N CYS A 72 -1.36 4.55 11.10
CA CYS A 72 -1.88 3.20 10.95
C CYS A 72 -2.29 2.55 12.30
N LEU A 73 -1.50 2.75 13.36
CA LEU A 73 -1.85 2.26 14.70
C LEU A 73 -3.09 2.98 15.27
N ALA A 74 -3.16 4.30 15.12
CA ALA A 74 -4.35 5.05 15.55
C ALA A 74 -5.62 4.59 14.81
N HIS A 75 -5.51 4.26 13.52
CA HIS A 75 -6.62 3.69 12.76
C HIS A 75 -7.01 2.28 13.27
N LEU A 76 -6.02 1.44 13.58
CA LEU A 76 -6.25 0.13 14.21
C LEU A 76 -7.04 0.27 15.52
N ASP A 77 -6.63 1.18 16.40
CA ASP A 77 -7.32 1.43 17.68
C ASP A 77 -8.78 1.80 17.47
N GLY A 78 -9.06 2.66 16.48
CA GLY A 78 -10.44 3.00 16.08
C GLY A 78 -11.24 1.80 15.57
N LEU A 79 -10.62 0.91 14.78
CA LEU A 79 -11.29 -0.32 14.32
C LEU A 79 -11.61 -1.28 15.47
N MET A 80 -10.72 -1.41 16.44
CA MET A 80 -10.94 -2.25 17.62
C MET A 80 -12.06 -1.70 18.50
N ALA A 81 -12.12 -0.37 18.68
CA ALA A 81 -13.18 0.28 19.46
C ALA A 81 -14.57 0.17 18.81
N ASN A 82 -14.67 0.15 17.48
CA ASN A 82 -15.94 0.03 16.75
C ASN A 82 -16.37 -1.42 16.47
N SER A 83 -15.66 -2.41 17.03
CA SER A 83 -15.95 -3.84 16.84
C SER A 83 -16.43 -4.54 18.11
N ALA A 84 -16.70 -3.78 19.17
CA ALA A 84 -17.33 -4.20 20.42
C ALA A 84 -18.79 -3.71 20.45
#